data_AF-A0A1A0HB79-F1
#
_entry.id   AF-A0A1A0HB79-F1
#
_cell.length_a   1.000
_cell.length_b   1.000
_cell.length_c   1.000
_cell.angle_alpha   90.00
_cell.angle_beta   90.00
_cell.angle_gamma   90.00
#
_symmetry.space_group_name_H-M   'P 1'
#
loop_
_entity.id
_entity.type
_entity.pdbx_description
1 polymer ?
#
loop_
_entity_poly.entity_id
_entity_poly.type
_entity_poly.pdbx_seq_one_letter_code
_entity_poly.pdbx_strand_id
1 'polypeptide(L)'
;MDFDDRPGPEEPFPYPLNITREDFADVALFDPDEFLFKNHRYTSLDSLIADLRSLSKSLNQDLLDLVNNEYTNFIELGQSIGSCLELIDNLSVEVCKFKASLGQTFVDFSESSATAKAILQHKRSLNLLKNKIKVILLLHEQCISFETLLALDVADLSPGRLDMKLHTLTTLHLSIGKMYALIIESNLANTETCQFFDNVVKTKVLTLKFEFKLYLDELLVMARSRSQEYRNLILSILQTYRILGMSSEAVQTLRNKV
;
A
#
# COMPACT_ATOMS: atom_id res chain seq x y z
N MET A 1 -95.02 -31.81 -75.18
CA MET A 1 -93.75 -32.55 -75.05
C MET A 1 -92.67 -31.52 -75.36
N ASP A 2 -91.83 -31.10 -74.42
CA ASP A 2 -91.21 -31.87 -73.34
C ASP A 2 -91.11 -31.11 -72.01
N PHE A 3 -91.44 -31.81 -70.93
CA PHE A 3 -90.97 -31.53 -69.59
C PHE A 3 -89.55 -32.13 -69.50
N ASP A 4 -88.51 -31.29 -69.45
CA ASP A 4 -87.16 -31.76 -69.10
C ASP A 4 -87.12 -31.91 -67.56
N ASP A 5 -87.59 -33.07 -67.10
CA ASP A 5 -87.53 -33.50 -65.70
C ASP A 5 -86.14 -34.12 -65.47
N ARG A 6 -85.18 -33.28 -65.08
CA ARG A 6 -83.89 -33.74 -64.54
C ARG A 6 -83.93 -33.61 -63.02
N PRO A 7 -83.75 -34.70 -62.26
CA PRO A 7 -83.59 -34.58 -60.82
C PRO A 7 -82.27 -33.86 -60.56
N GLY A 8 -82.36 -32.67 -59.93
CA GLY A 8 -81.19 -32.01 -59.34
C GLY A 8 -80.57 -32.90 -58.26
N PRO A 9 -79.27 -32.75 -57.98
CA PRO A 9 -78.58 -33.61 -57.01
C PRO A 9 -79.24 -33.49 -55.64
N GLU A 10 -79.54 -34.63 -55.01
CA GLU A 10 -80.04 -34.69 -53.63
C GLU A 10 -79.00 -34.05 -52.70
N GLU A 11 -79.32 -32.87 -52.16
CA GLU A 11 -78.52 -32.25 -51.10
C GLU A 11 -78.62 -33.13 -49.85
N PRO A 12 -77.49 -33.66 -49.32
CA PRO A 12 -77.51 -34.49 -48.13
C PRO A 12 -78.02 -33.68 -46.94
N PHE A 13 -78.98 -34.24 -46.19
CA PHE A 13 -79.53 -33.61 -44.99
C PHE A 13 -78.37 -33.30 -44.01
N PRO A 14 -78.16 -32.02 -43.66
CA PRO A 14 -77.08 -31.66 -42.75
C PRO A 14 -77.39 -32.17 -41.33
N TYR A 15 -76.39 -32.75 -40.68
CA TYR A 15 -76.48 -33.14 -39.28
C TYR A 15 -76.64 -31.88 -38.41
N PRO A 16 -77.40 -31.97 -37.30
CA PRO A 16 -77.52 -30.86 -36.36
C PRO A 16 -76.13 -30.49 -35.83
N LEU A 17 -75.72 -29.25 -36.07
CA LEU A 17 -74.49 -28.66 -35.55
C LEU A 17 -74.76 -28.17 -34.12
N ASN A 18 -73.83 -28.45 -33.21
CA ASN A 18 -73.88 -27.91 -31.86
C ASN A 18 -73.41 -26.46 -31.90
N ILE A 19 -74.08 -25.57 -31.16
CA ILE A 19 -73.65 -24.18 -31.03
C ILE A 19 -72.38 -24.13 -30.18
N THR A 20 -71.30 -23.56 -30.70
CA THR A 20 -70.06 -23.33 -29.95
C THR A 20 -69.76 -21.85 -29.77
N ARG A 21 -68.74 -21.53 -28.95
CA ARG A 21 -68.38 -20.14 -28.65
C ARG A 21 -67.83 -19.40 -29.88
N GLU A 22 -67.16 -20.14 -30.75
CA GLU A 22 -66.54 -19.65 -31.97
C GLU A 22 -67.56 -19.13 -32.98
N ASP A 23 -68.80 -19.64 -32.92
CA ASP A 23 -69.92 -19.20 -33.77
C ASP A 23 -70.31 -17.72 -33.55
N PHE A 24 -69.91 -17.16 -32.40
CA PHE A 24 -70.16 -15.76 -32.03
C PHE A 24 -68.88 -14.91 -31.97
N ALA A 25 -67.71 -15.52 -32.14
CA ALA A 25 -66.44 -14.80 -32.18
C ALA A 25 -66.28 -14.09 -33.54
N ASP A 26 -65.82 -12.84 -33.53
CA ASP A 26 -65.48 -12.05 -34.73
C ASP A 26 -66.64 -11.58 -35.64
N VAL A 27 -67.89 -11.62 -35.18
CA VAL A 27 -69.04 -11.07 -35.94
C VAL A 27 -69.32 -9.61 -35.53
N ALA A 28 -68.96 -8.65 -36.38
CA ALA A 28 -69.15 -7.21 -36.09
C ALA A 28 -70.62 -6.75 -36.00
N LEU A 29 -71.52 -7.45 -36.70
CA LEU A 29 -72.99 -7.30 -36.63
C LEU A 29 -73.60 -8.69 -36.66
N PHE A 30 -73.88 -9.24 -35.47
CA PHE A 30 -74.53 -10.54 -35.35
C PHE A 30 -76.03 -10.40 -35.64
N ASP A 31 -76.50 -11.07 -36.70
CA ASP A 31 -77.93 -11.22 -36.99
C ASP A 31 -78.40 -12.62 -36.56
N PRO A 32 -79.24 -12.73 -35.50
CA PRO A 32 -79.74 -14.01 -35.05
C PRO A 32 -80.59 -14.73 -36.10
N ASP A 33 -81.34 -14.00 -36.93
CA ASP A 33 -82.24 -14.60 -37.91
C ASP A 33 -81.44 -15.25 -39.05
N GLU A 34 -80.40 -14.58 -39.54
CA GLU A 34 -79.47 -15.11 -40.54
C GLU A 34 -78.65 -16.31 -40.00
N PHE A 35 -78.18 -16.22 -38.75
CA PHE A 35 -77.43 -17.29 -38.08
C PHE A 35 -78.26 -18.57 -37.92
N LEU A 36 -79.49 -18.44 -37.43
CA LEU A 36 -80.41 -19.56 -37.26
C LEU A 36 -80.83 -20.17 -38.60
N PHE A 37 -81.08 -19.34 -39.61
CA PHE A 37 -81.46 -19.79 -40.95
C PHE A 37 -80.34 -20.56 -41.66
N LYS A 38 -79.08 -20.14 -41.49
CA LYS A 38 -77.93 -20.72 -42.20
C LYS A 38 -77.43 -22.02 -41.57
N ASN A 39 -77.36 -22.08 -40.24
CA ASN A 39 -76.65 -23.17 -39.55
C ASN A 39 -77.59 -24.10 -38.75
N HIS A 40 -78.81 -23.65 -38.41
CA HIS A 40 -79.70 -24.34 -37.45
C HIS A 40 -81.15 -24.49 -37.94
N ARG A 41 -81.39 -24.40 -39.26
CA ARG A 41 -82.74 -24.49 -39.86
C ARG A 41 -83.47 -25.80 -39.56
N TYR A 42 -82.73 -26.89 -39.31
CA TYR A 42 -83.26 -28.25 -39.11
C TYR A 42 -83.07 -28.79 -37.69
N THR A 43 -82.55 -27.98 -36.75
CA THR A 43 -82.44 -28.36 -35.34
C THR A 43 -83.75 -28.17 -34.58
N SER A 44 -84.04 -29.04 -33.60
CA SER A 44 -85.21 -28.87 -32.74
C SER A 44 -85.03 -27.65 -31.82
N LEU A 45 -86.11 -26.90 -31.62
CA LEU A 45 -86.10 -25.68 -30.80
C LEU A 45 -85.66 -25.97 -29.36
N ASP A 46 -86.07 -27.11 -28.80
CA ASP A 46 -85.71 -27.52 -27.44
C ASP A 46 -84.20 -27.80 -27.29
N SER A 47 -83.57 -28.41 -28.31
CA SER A 47 -82.12 -28.64 -28.32
C SER A 47 -81.36 -27.32 -28.42
N LEU A 48 -81.79 -26.44 -29.32
CA LEU A 48 -81.18 -25.11 -29.51
C LEU A 48 -81.24 -24.27 -28.23
N ILE A 49 -82.39 -24.27 -27.54
CA ILE A 49 -82.58 -23.55 -26.28
C ILE A 49 -81.70 -24.15 -25.17
N ALA A 50 -81.57 -25.49 -25.11
CA ALA A 50 -80.71 -26.15 -24.15
C ALA A 50 -79.22 -25.80 -24.38
N ASP A 51 -78.78 -25.82 -25.63
CA ASP A 51 -77.40 -25.50 -26.03
C ASP A 51 -77.06 -24.03 -25.76
N LEU A 52 -77.94 -23.09 -26.12
CA LEU A 52 -77.76 -21.67 -25.81
C LEU A 52 -77.73 -21.38 -24.30
N ARG A 53 -78.58 -22.06 -23.51
CA ARG A 53 -78.56 -21.93 -22.04
C ARG A 53 -77.28 -22.49 -21.43
N SER A 54 -76.81 -23.63 -21.94
CA SER A 54 -75.55 -24.25 -21.53
C SER A 54 -74.37 -23.33 -21.85
N LEU A 55 -74.32 -22.80 -23.08
CA LEU A 55 -73.29 -21.88 -23.53
C LEU A 55 -73.29 -20.57 -22.72
N SER A 56 -74.46 -19.97 -22.47
CA SER A 56 -74.61 -18.78 -21.64
C SER A 56 -74.12 -19.01 -20.20
N LYS A 57 -74.43 -20.17 -19.62
CA LYS A 57 -73.95 -20.54 -18.30
C LYS A 57 -72.42 -20.73 -18.28
N SER A 58 -71.87 -21.39 -19.29
CA SER A 58 -70.42 -21.56 -19.45
C SER A 58 -69.71 -20.21 -19.61
N LEU A 59 -70.21 -19.31 -20.46
CA LEU A 59 -69.65 -17.97 -20.67
C LEU A 59 -69.67 -17.12 -19.40
N ASN A 60 -70.75 -17.19 -18.62
CA ASN A 60 -70.81 -16.49 -17.34
C ASN A 60 -69.79 -17.05 -16.33
N GLN A 61 -69.59 -18.36 -16.30
CA GLN A 61 -68.58 -18.98 -15.47
C GLN A 61 -67.17 -18.60 -15.93
N ASP A 62 -66.87 -18.68 -17.23
CA ASP A 62 -65.60 -18.28 -17.81
C ASP A 62 -65.28 -16.81 -17.52
N LEU A 63 -66.29 -15.93 -17.59
CA LEU A 63 -66.12 -14.51 -17.29
C LEU A 63 -65.82 -14.30 -15.80
N LEU A 64 -66.54 -14.99 -14.91
CA LEU A 64 -66.24 -14.94 -13.47
C LEU A 64 -64.84 -15.46 -13.17
N ASP A 65 -64.43 -16.55 -13.80
CA ASP A 65 -63.12 -17.16 -13.60
C ASP A 65 -62.01 -16.25 -14.16
N LEU A 66 -62.21 -15.64 -15.33
CA LEU A 66 -61.29 -14.66 -15.90
C LEU A 66 -61.16 -13.44 -14.99
N VAL A 67 -62.29 -12.88 -14.54
CA VAL A 67 -62.28 -11.70 -13.66
C VAL A 67 -61.60 -12.02 -12.34
N ASN A 68 -61.91 -13.15 -11.71
CA ASN A 68 -61.26 -13.58 -10.48
C ASN A 68 -59.76 -13.81 -10.66
N ASN A 69 -59.34 -14.39 -11.79
CA ASN A 69 -57.93 -14.60 -12.11
C ASN A 69 -57.19 -13.26 -12.28
N GLU A 70 -57.76 -12.33 -13.05
CA GLU A 70 -57.19 -10.99 -13.24
C GLU A 70 -57.12 -10.19 -11.93
N TYR A 71 -58.13 -10.28 -11.07
CA TYR A 71 -58.09 -9.67 -9.73
C TYR A 71 -56.98 -10.27 -8.86
N THR A 72 -56.82 -11.59 -8.89
CA THR A 72 -55.77 -12.29 -8.13
C THR A 72 -54.38 -11.87 -8.61
N ASN A 73 -54.17 -11.85 -9.93
CA ASN A 73 -52.92 -11.38 -10.55
C ASN A 73 -52.61 -9.93 -10.18
N PHE A 74 -53.62 -9.06 -10.14
CA PHE A 74 -53.44 -7.66 -9.75
C PHE A 74 -53.04 -7.51 -8.28
N ILE A 75 -53.65 -8.29 -7.38
CA ILE A 75 -53.29 -8.30 -5.96
C ILE A 75 -51.87 -8.84 -5.77
N GLU A 76 -51.50 -9.92 -6.44
CA GLU A 76 -50.14 -10.48 -6.40
C GLU A 76 -49.10 -9.47 -6.89
N LEU A 77 -49.39 -8.74 -7.96
CA LEU A 77 -48.53 -7.67 -8.45
C LEU A 77 -48.38 -6.54 -7.44
N GLY A 78 -49.48 -6.11 -6.81
CA GLY A 78 -49.45 -5.11 -5.75
C GLY A 78 -48.61 -5.53 -4.55
N GLN A 79 -48.72 -6.79 -4.12
CA GLN A 79 -47.90 -7.36 -3.04
C GLN A 79 -46.41 -7.43 -3.44
N SER A 80 -46.10 -7.84 -4.67
CA SER A 80 -44.73 -7.89 -5.19
C SER A 80 -44.08 -6.51 -5.24
N ILE A 81 -44.81 -5.48 -5.69
CA ILE A 81 -44.33 -4.09 -5.72
C ILE A 81 -44.08 -3.58 -4.29
N GLY A 82 -44.98 -3.85 -3.35
CA GLY A 82 -44.80 -3.48 -1.94
C GLY A 82 -43.53 -4.08 -1.34
N SER A 83 -43.33 -5.39 -1.54
CA SER A 83 -42.11 -6.09 -1.09
C SER A 83 -40.85 -5.56 -1.77
N CYS A 84 -40.91 -5.21 -3.06
CA CYS A 84 -39.80 -4.59 -3.77
C CYS A 84 -39.43 -3.22 -3.18
N LEU A 85 -40.42 -2.42 -2.78
CA LEU A 85 -40.19 -1.12 -2.14
C LEU A 85 -39.44 -1.26 -0.81
N GLU A 86 -39.83 -2.24 0.02
CA GLU A 86 -39.14 -2.56 1.28
C GLU A 86 -37.71 -3.04 1.05
N LEU A 87 -37.47 -3.87 0.03
CA LEU A 87 -36.12 -4.31 -0.34
C LEU A 87 -35.24 -3.14 -0.78
N ILE A 88 -35.78 -2.21 -1.57
CA ILE A 88 -35.06 -1.01 -2.00
C ILE A 88 -34.71 -0.13 -0.80
N ASP A 89 -35.64 0.07 0.13
CA ASP A 89 -35.40 0.90 1.31
C ASP A 89 -34.32 0.27 2.21
N ASN A 90 -34.41 -1.04 2.45
CA ASN A 90 -33.38 -1.79 3.19
C ASN A 90 -32.00 -1.69 2.53
N LEU A 91 -31.92 -1.89 1.21
CA LEU A 91 -30.67 -1.76 0.47
C LEU A 91 -30.11 -0.33 0.57
N SER A 92 -30.96 0.69 0.52
CA SER A 92 -30.54 2.08 0.65
C SER A 92 -29.91 2.36 2.02
N VAL A 93 -30.50 1.81 3.08
CA VAL A 93 -30.00 1.92 4.46
C VAL A 93 -28.67 1.20 4.61
N GLU A 94 -28.53 -0.01 4.06
CA GLU A 94 -27.29 -0.78 4.08
C GLU A 94 -26.16 -0.07 3.32
N VAL A 95 -26.44 0.46 2.13
CA VAL A 95 -25.47 1.22 1.34
C VAL A 95 -25.04 2.48 2.09
N CYS A 96 -25.96 3.19 2.74
CA CYS A 96 -25.64 4.35 3.57
C CYS A 96 -24.74 3.97 4.76
N LYS A 97 -25.05 2.87 5.46
CA LYS A 97 -24.20 2.35 6.56
C LYS A 97 -22.82 1.95 6.07
N PHE A 98 -22.75 1.27 4.93
CA PHE A 98 -21.50 0.86 4.31
C PHE A 98 -20.64 2.07 3.93
N LYS A 99 -21.24 3.09 3.32
CA LYS A 99 -20.56 4.35 2.99
C LYS A 99 -20.01 5.05 4.23
N ALA A 100 -20.78 5.11 5.31
CA ALA A 100 -20.33 5.69 6.57
C ALA A 100 -19.16 4.90 7.18
N SER A 101 -19.26 3.57 7.22
CA SER A 101 -18.21 2.68 7.71
C SER A 101 -16.92 2.80 6.89
N LEU A 102 -17.04 2.91 5.57
CA LEU A 102 -15.90 3.12 4.67
C LEU A 102 -15.23 4.48 4.91
N GLY A 103 -16.03 5.53 5.15
CA GLY A 103 -15.54 6.85 5.52
C GLY A 103 -14.74 6.82 6.83
N GLN A 104 -15.27 6.15 7.85
CA GLN A 104 -14.56 5.99 9.13
C GLN A 104 -13.25 5.22 8.94
N THR A 105 -13.29 4.10 8.22
CA THR A 105 -12.09 3.29 7.94
C THR A 105 -11.01 4.10 7.21
N PHE A 106 -11.41 4.99 6.29
CA PHE A 106 -10.46 5.86 5.59
C PHE A 106 -9.81 6.88 6.54
N VAL A 107 -10.58 7.45 7.46
CA VAL A 107 -10.06 8.36 8.50
C VAL A 107 -9.06 7.62 9.39
N ASP A 108 -9.43 6.44 9.89
CA ASP A 108 -8.57 5.61 10.74
C ASP A 108 -7.27 5.22 10.01
N PHE A 109 -7.37 4.87 8.72
CA PHE A 109 -6.20 4.57 7.89
C PHE A 109 -5.30 5.79 7.68
N SER A 110 -5.90 6.97 7.46
CA SER A 110 -5.16 8.22 7.31
C SER A 110 -4.41 8.58 8.60
N GLU A 111 -5.06 8.42 9.76
CA GLU A 111 -4.43 8.63 11.07
C GLU A 111 -3.30 7.61 11.33
N SER A 112 -3.55 6.33 11.05
CA SER A 112 -2.53 5.28 11.15
C SER A 112 -1.34 5.55 10.22
N SER A 113 -1.58 6.04 9.00
CA SER A 113 -0.52 6.44 8.08
C SER A 113 0.28 7.64 8.60
N ALA A 114 -0.39 8.63 9.16
CA ALA A 114 0.25 9.81 9.74
C ALA A 114 1.13 9.45 10.94
N THR A 115 0.62 8.62 11.86
CA THR A 115 1.37 8.13 13.03
C THR A 115 2.56 7.27 12.59
N ALA A 116 2.38 6.36 11.63
CA ALA A 116 3.48 5.57 11.07
C ALA A 116 4.57 6.45 10.46
N LYS A 117 4.20 7.52 9.75
CA LYS A 117 5.15 8.48 9.17
C LYS A 117 5.93 9.23 10.27
N ALA A 118 5.25 9.67 11.33
CA ALA A 118 5.90 10.32 12.47
C ALA A 118 6.89 9.38 13.17
N ILE A 119 6.50 8.13 13.42
CA ILE A 119 7.37 7.10 14.01
C ILE A 119 8.58 6.82 13.11
N LEU A 120 8.39 6.74 11.79
CA LEU A 120 9.50 6.54 10.84
C LEU A 120 10.47 7.71 10.84
N GLN A 121 9.98 8.94 10.93
CA GLN A 121 10.84 10.14 11.05
C GLN A 121 11.64 10.09 12.35
N HIS A 122 11.00 9.78 13.47
CA HIS A 122 11.67 9.62 14.77
C HIS A 122 12.70 8.48 14.76
N LYS A 123 12.40 7.36 14.09
CA LYS A 123 13.35 6.26 13.91
C LYS A 123 14.57 6.69 13.09
N ARG A 124 14.37 7.53 12.07
CA ARG A 124 15.48 8.07 11.26
C ARG A 124 16.38 8.98 12.09
N SER A 125 15.82 9.91 12.86
CA SER A 125 16.62 10.80 13.73
C SER A 125 17.40 10.00 14.78
N LEU A 126 16.76 9.01 15.43
CA LEU A 126 17.43 8.12 16.38
C LEU A 126 18.57 7.33 15.74
N ASN A 127 18.41 6.84 14.50
CA ASN A 127 19.48 6.12 13.80
C ASN A 127 20.67 7.03 13.49
N LEU A 128 20.42 8.29 13.10
CA LEU A 128 21.49 9.27 12.90
C LEU A 128 22.25 9.52 14.21
N LEU A 129 21.54 9.71 15.32
CA LEU A 129 22.14 9.89 16.65
C LEU A 129 22.94 8.66 17.07
N LYS A 130 22.39 7.45 16.89
CA LYS A 130 23.06 6.18 17.18
C LYS A 130 24.37 6.05 16.39
N ASN A 131 24.35 6.40 15.11
CA ASN A 131 25.56 6.35 14.28
C ASN A 131 26.61 7.36 14.77
N LYS A 132 26.20 8.59 15.13
CA LYS A 132 27.12 9.58 15.74
C LYS A 132 27.78 9.05 17.01
N ILE A 133 26.99 8.50 17.94
CA ILE A 133 27.49 7.94 19.20
C ILE A 133 28.48 6.80 18.95
N LYS A 134 28.20 5.91 17.99
CA LYS A 134 29.13 4.83 17.63
C LYS A 134 30.47 5.35 17.13
N VAL A 135 30.47 6.39 16.29
CA VAL A 135 31.72 7.00 15.80
C VAL A 135 32.48 7.69 16.94
N ILE A 136 31.78 8.35 17.86
CA ILE A 136 32.40 8.96 19.05
C ILE A 136 33.02 7.88 19.97
N LEU A 137 32.32 6.76 20.18
CA LEU A 137 32.83 5.66 20.99
C LEU A 137 34.06 5.01 20.36
N LEU A 138 34.02 4.75 19.05
CA LEU A 138 35.18 4.25 18.32
C LEU A 138 36.36 5.23 18.39
N LEU A 139 36.11 6.53 18.23
CA LEU A 139 37.13 7.56 18.37
C LEU A 139 37.74 7.53 19.78
N HIS A 140 36.93 7.38 20.82
CA HIS A 140 37.40 7.28 22.20
C HIS A 140 38.28 6.04 22.43
N GLU A 141 37.88 4.86 21.94
CA GLU A 141 38.70 3.63 22.02
C GLU A 141 40.05 3.81 21.31
N GLN A 142 40.05 4.45 20.14
CA GLN A 142 41.27 4.72 19.38
C GLN A 142 42.17 5.73 20.11
N CYS A 143 41.60 6.75 20.75
CA CYS A 143 42.32 7.66 21.63
C CYS A 143 42.96 6.92 22.82
N ILE A 144 42.23 6.02 23.49
CA ILE A 144 42.79 5.22 24.59
C ILE A 144 43.93 4.34 24.08
N SER A 145 43.73 3.62 22.97
CA SER A 145 44.79 2.77 22.39
C SER A 145 46.02 3.57 21.97
N PHE A 146 45.84 4.83 21.58
CA PHE A 146 46.93 5.74 21.26
C PHE A 146 47.68 6.17 22.53
N GLU A 147 46.96 6.55 23.59
CA GLU A 147 47.53 6.91 24.91
C GLU A 147 48.33 5.75 25.51
N THR A 148 47.77 4.54 25.52
CA THR A 148 48.44 3.36 26.07
C THR A 148 49.71 3.03 25.30
N LEU A 149 49.68 3.14 23.98
CA LEU A 149 50.85 2.91 23.13
C LEU A 149 51.91 4.00 23.33
N LEU A 150 51.49 5.26 23.46
CA LEU A 150 52.38 6.40 23.68
C LEU A 150 53.08 6.31 25.04
N ALA A 151 52.36 5.90 26.09
CA ALA A 151 52.87 5.74 27.46
C ALA A 151 53.91 4.61 27.64
N LEU A 152 54.09 3.71 26.66
CA LEU A 152 55.20 2.74 26.71
C LEU A 152 56.54 3.47 26.56
N ASP A 153 57.46 3.28 27.50
CA ASP A 153 58.74 3.99 27.53
C ASP A 153 59.57 3.81 26.24
N VAL A 154 60.25 4.89 25.84
CA VAL A 154 61.12 4.93 24.64
C VAL A 154 62.49 4.30 24.90
N ALA A 155 62.93 4.27 26.16
CA ALA A 155 64.29 3.94 26.55
C ALA A 155 64.65 2.44 26.37
N ASP A 156 63.66 1.55 26.41
CA ASP A 156 63.88 0.08 26.45
C ASP A 156 63.63 -0.63 25.10
N LEU A 157 63.38 0.12 24.02
CA LEU A 157 62.99 -0.47 22.74
C LEU A 157 64.12 -0.49 21.70
N SER A 158 64.25 -1.64 21.02
CA SER A 158 65.11 -1.80 19.85
C SER A 158 64.65 -0.90 18.68
N PRO A 159 65.56 -0.48 17.79
CA PRO A 159 65.24 0.43 16.69
C PRO A 159 64.10 -0.07 15.79
N GLY A 160 63.99 -1.38 15.55
CA GLY A 160 62.89 -1.96 14.78
C GLY A 160 61.53 -1.93 15.49
N ARG A 161 61.51 -2.03 16.83
CA ARG A 161 60.27 -1.91 17.61
C ARG A 161 59.79 -0.46 17.70
N LEU A 162 60.72 0.49 17.79
CA LEU A 162 60.41 1.92 17.72
C LEU A 162 59.82 2.31 16.37
N ASP A 163 60.35 1.77 15.27
CA ASP A 163 59.83 2.01 13.92
C ASP A 163 58.41 1.44 13.75
N MET A 164 58.16 0.21 14.23
CA MET A 164 56.81 -0.37 14.25
C MET A 164 55.84 0.44 15.12
N LYS A 165 56.27 0.88 16.31
CA LYS A 165 55.49 1.74 17.21
C LYS A 165 55.17 3.09 16.55
N LEU A 166 56.14 3.69 15.87
CA LEU A 166 55.95 4.95 15.14
C LEU A 166 54.94 4.77 14.00
N HIS A 167 55.02 3.69 13.23
CA HIS A 167 54.10 3.44 12.13
C HIS A 167 52.66 3.19 12.63
N THR A 168 52.49 2.42 13.71
CA THR A 168 51.17 2.18 14.32
C THR A 168 50.60 3.46 14.93
N LEU A 169 51.38 4.25 15.66
CA LEU A 169 50.96 5.56 16.17
C LEU A 169 50.56 6.51 15.04
N THR A 170 51.34 6.56 13.96
CA THR A 170 51.03 7.40 12.78
C THR A 170 49.70 6.97 12.15
N THR A 171 49.45 5.66 12.04
CA THR A 171 48.20 5.13 11.48
C THR A 171 47.00 5.43 12.38
N LEU A 172 47.14 5.25 13.69
CA LEU A 172 46.13 5.60 14.69
C LEU A 172 45.83 7.10 14.66
N HIS A 173 46.86 7.96 14.61
CA HIS A 173 46.70 9.41 14.53
C HIS A 173 45.91 9.84 13.30
N LEU A 174 46.23 9.28 12.12
CA LEU A 174 45.48 9.56 10.88
C LEU A 174 44.03 9.06 10.98
N SER A 175 43.81 7.89 11.60
CA SER A 175 42.47 7.34 11.83
C SER A 175 41.63 8.24 12.75
N ILE A 176 42.20 8.65 13.90
CA ILE A 176 41.63 9.62 14.84
C ILE A 176 41.30 10.93 14.11
N GLY A 177 42.22 11.43 13.29
CA GLY A 177 42.02 12.65 12.50
C GLY A 177 40.85 12.54 11.52
N LYS A 178 40.72 11.41 10.80
CA LYS A 178 39.60 11.15 9.89
C LYS A 178 38.27 11.05 10.64
N MET A 179 38.20 10.28 11.73
CA MET A 179 36.99 10.15 12.54
C MET A 179 36.57 11.49 13.15
N TYR A 180 37.53 12.29 13.61
CA TYR A 180 37.29 13.64 14.13
C TYR A 180 36.71 14.57 13.06
N ALA A 181 37.24 14.55 11.83
CA ALA A 181 36.72 15.33 10.70
C ALA A 181 35.28 14.92 10.34
N LEU A 182 35.00 13.61 10.27
CA LEU A 182 33.64 13.08 10.00
C LEU A 182 32.63 13.55 11.06
N ILE A 183 33.03 13.57 12.33
CA ILE A 183 32.15 14.06 13.40
C ILE A 183 31.89 15.56 13.23
N ILE A 184 32.92 16.37 12.95
CA ILE A 184 32.77 17.82 12.73
C ILE A 184 31.81 18.12 11.58
N GLU A 185 32.01 17.48 10.41
CA GLU A 185 31.15 17.66 9.25
C GLU A 185 29.69 17.27 9.55
N SER A 186 29.50 16.19 10.31
CA SER A 186 28.16 15.75 10.74
C SER A 186 27.51 16.68 11.78
N ASN A 187 28.30 17.44 12.53
CA ASN A 187 27.83 18.38 13.56
C ASN A 187 27.44 19.72 12.92
N LEU A 188 28.16 20.19 11.89
CA LEU A 188 27.82 21.39 11.11
C LEU A 188 26.46 21.28 10.40
N ALA A 189 26.06 20.07 10.00
CA ALA A 189 24.81 19.82 9.30
C ALA A 189 23.57 19.71 10.22
N ASN A 190 23.73 19.64 11.54
CA ASN A 190 22.63 19.42 12.49
C ASN A 190 22.65 20.47 13.60
N THR A 191 21.50 21.08 13.90
CA THR A 191 21.36 22.17 14.87
C THR A 191 21.62 21.74 16.33
N GLU A 192 21.63 20.44 16.62
CA GLU A 192 21.92 19.89 17.94
C GLU A 192 23.42 19.62 18.08
N THR A 193 24.15 20.61 18.60
CA THR A 193 25.57 20.48 18.94
C THR A 193 25.74 19.51 20.10
N CYS A 194 26.49 18.43 19.90
CA CYS A 194 26.83 17.50 20.99
C CYS A 194 27.84 18.18 21.94
N GLN A 195 27.35 18.75 23.05
CA GLN A 195 28.18 19.44 24.05
C GLN A 195 29.32 18.56 24.59
N PHE A 196 29.10 17.24 24.68
CA PHE A 196 30.13 16.27 25.06
C PHE A 196 31.28 16.22 24.03
N PHE A 197 30.98 16.27 22.74
CA PHE A 197 32.00 16.29 21.70
C PHE A 197 32.86 17.55 21.80
N ASP A 198 32.23 18.73 21.92
CA ASP A 198 32.94 20.00 21.94
C ASP A 198 33.79 20.19 23.20
N ASN A 199 33.31 19.74 24.36
CA ASN A 199 34.02 19.96 25.62
C ASN A 199 35.04 18.86 25.93
N VAL A 200 34.72 17.60 25.65
CA VAL A 200 35.53 16.45 26.10
C VAL A 200 36.34 15.87 24.95
N VAL A 201 35.67 15.47 23.86
CA VAL A 201 36.32 14.73 22.77
C VAL A 201 37.27 15.62 21.98
N LYS A 202 36.85 16.85 21.64
CA LYS A 202 37.66 17.83 20.94
C LYS A 202 38.92 18.17 21.73
N THR A 203 38.77 18.49 23.01
CA THR A 203 39.89 18.76 23.91
C THR A 203 40.86 17.59 23.95
N LYS A 204 40.35 16.36 24.14
CA LYS A 204 41.17 15.14 24.19
C LYS A 204 41.93 14.89 22.88
N VAL A 205 41.28 15.05 21.73
CA VAL A 205 41.94 14.91 20.42
C VAL A 205 43.03 15.97 20.22
N LEU A 206 42.81 17.21 20.65
CA LEU A 206 43.81 18.28 20.56
C LEU A 206 45.01 18.00 21.48
N THR A 207 44.76 17.54 22.72
CA THR A 207 45.82 17.12 23.64
C THR A 207 46.65 15.99 23.04
N LEU A 208 46.02 14.96 22.47
CA LEU A 208 46.73 13.85 21.82
C LEU A 208 47.57 14.29 20.63
N LYS A 209 47.09 15.25 19.84
CA LYS A 209 47.90 15.83 18.74
C LYS A 209 49.17 16.50 19.26
N PHE A 210 49.06 17.20 20.39
CA PHE A 210 50.20 17.85 21.04
C PHE A 210 51.16 16.83 21.67
N GLU A 211 50.65 15.83 22.39
CA GLU A 211 51.46 14.75 22.97
C GLU A 211 52.20 13.95 21.89
N PHE A 212 51.55 13.66 20.75
CA PHE A 212 52.22 12.99 19.64
C PHE A 212 53.36 13.82 19.06
N LYS A 213 53.17 15.14 18.94
CA LYS A 213 54.23 16.05 18.51
C LYS A 213 55.43 15.98 19.46
N LEU A 214 55.18 16.10 20.77
CA LEU A 214 56.25 16.01 21.77
C LEU A 214 56.99 14.68 21.71
N TYR A 215 56.25 13.58 21.52
CA TYR A 215 56.82 12.25 21.33
C TYR A 215 57.74 12.18 20.11
N LEU A 216 57.33 12.76 18.98
CA LEU A 216 58.17 12.82 17.78
C LEU A 216 59.42 13.68 17.99
N ASP A 217 59.29 14.81 18.70
CA ASP A 217 60.42 15.68 19.02
C ASP A 217 61.43 14.97 19.94
N GLU A 218 60.95 14.23 20.95
CA GLU A 218 61.77 13.42 21.85
C GLU A 218 62.49 12.28 21.11
N LEU A 219 61.77 11.54 20.27
CA LEU A 219 62.34 10.48 19.43
C LEU A 219 63.42 11.02 18.48
N LEU A 220 63.19 12.18 17.88
CA LEU A 220 64.14 12.82 16.97
C LEU A 220 65.44 13.19 17.69
N VAL A 221 65.35 13.73 18.91
CA VAL A 221 66.49 14.09 19.75
C VAL A 221 67.25 12.85 20.21
N MET A 222 66.54 11.80 20.64
CA MET A 222 67.14 10.51 21.03
C MET A 222 67.86 9.85 19.85
N ALA A 223 67.21 9.75 18.69
CA ALA A 223 67.76 9.13 17.49
C ALA A 223 68.98 9.90 16.94
N ARG A 224 68.99 11.24 17.05
CA ARG A 224 70.15 12.07 16.71
C ARG A 224 71.36 11.79 17.60
N SER A 225 71.13 11.62 18.90
CA SER A 225 72.19 11.35 19.88
C SER A 225 72.88 10.00 19.62
N ARG A 226 72.22 9.09 18.90
CA ARG A 226 72.71 7.76 18.48
C ARG A 226 72.65 7.60 16.94
N SER A 227 73.13 8.60 16.20
CA SER A 227 72.92 8.76 14.74
C SER A 227 73.33 7.57 13.85
N GLN A 228 74.25 6.69 14.28
CA GLN A 228 74.71 5.55 13.49
C GLN A 228 73.73 4.36 13.54
N GLU A 229 73.08 4.11 14.69
CA GLU A 229 72.21 2.95 14.91
C GLU A 229 70.74 3.22 14.49
N TYR A 230 70.32 4.48 14.49
CA TYR A 230 68.92 4.88 14.30
C TYR A 230 68.66 5.62 12.97
N ARG A 231 69.57 5.51 11.99
CA ARG A 231 69.47 6.21 10.70
C ARG A 231 68.14 5.95 9.97
N ASN A 232 67.68 4.70 9.96
CA ASN A 232 66.41 4.34 9.33
C ASN A 232 65.20 4.91 10.11
N LEU A 233 65.28 4.91 11.44
CA LEU A 233 64.25 5.50 12.30
C LEU A 233 64.14 7.02 12.09
N ILE A 234 65.26 7.73 11.91
CA ILE A 234 65.26 9.18 11.61
C ILE A 234 64.50 9.45 10.30
N LEU A 235 64.71 8.64 9.26
CA LEU A 235 63.99 8.77 8.00
C LEU A 235 62.49 8.51 8.17
N SER A 236 62.11 7.49 8.93
CA SER A 236 60.71 7.21 9.26
C SER A 236 60.05 8.35 10.04
N ILE A 237 60.76 8.93 11.03
CA ILE A 237 60.28 10.09 11.80
C ILE A 237 60.04 11.29 10.88
N LEU A 238 60.99 11.60 10.00
CA LEU A 238 60.84 12.70 9.02
C LEU A 238 59.70 12.44 8.04
N GLN A 239 59.49 11.18 7.64
CA GLN A 239 58.34 10.79 6.83
C GLN A 239 57.03 11.00 7.59
N THR A 240 56.97 10.69 8.89
CA THR A 240 55.81 10.96 9.75
C THR A 240 55.55 12.46 9.87
N TYR A 241 56.57 13.31 10.11
CA TYR A 241 56.40 14.78 10.11
C TYR A 241 55.87 15.31 8.77
N ARG A 242 56.32 14.73 7.65
CA ARG A 242 55.81 15.09 6.32
C ARG A 242 54.34 14.71 6.15
N ILE A 243 53.95 13.51 6.58
CA ILE A 243 52.56 13.04 6.52
C ILE A 243 51.63 13.90 7.39
N LEU A 244 52.13 14.41 8.52
CA LEU A 244 51.40 15.31 9.41
C LEU A 244 51.36 16.77 8.92
N GLY A 245 52.09 17.12 7.85
CA GLY A 245 52.20 18.49 7.34
C GLY A 245 53.09 19.41 8.21
N MET A 246 53.82 18.85 9.18
CA MET A 246 54.62 19.59 10.17
C MET A 246 56.10 19.68 9.79
N SER A 247 56.39 19.75 8.49
CA SER A 247 57.76 19.67 7.95
C SER A 247 58.66 20.84 8.40
N SER A 248 58.08 22.03 8.57
CA SER A 248 58.79 23.22 9.07
C SER A 248 59.22 23.07 10.53
N GLU A 249 58.39 22.42 11.34
CA GLU A 249 58.63 22.23 12.77
C GLU A 249 59.71 21.17 13.00
N ALA A 250 59.72 20.10 12.21
CA ALA A 250 60.81 19.11 12.23
C ALA A 250 62.18 19.78 12.01
N VAL A 251 62.27 20.73 11.07
CA VAL A 251 63.50 21.50 10.81
C VAL A 251 63.85 22.42 11.97
N GLN A 252 62.86 23.01 12.64
CA GLN A 252 63.10 23.81 13.85
C GLN A 252 63.60 22.96 15.03
N THR A 253 63.05 21.77 15.25
CA THR A 253 63.53 20.85 16.29
C THR A 253 64.96 20.37 15.99
N LEU A 254 65.32 20.17 14.72
CA LEU A 254 66.70 19.89 14.31
C LEU A 254 67.65 21.09 14.54
N ARG A 255 67.16 22.32 14.37
CA ARG A 255 67.96 23.56 14.41
C ARG A 255 68.10 24.18 15.80
N ASN A 256 67.10 24.06 16.69
CA ASN A 256 67.02 24.76 17.99
C ASN A 256 67.88 24.16 19.12
N LYS A 257 68.68 23.12 18.87
CA LYS A 257 69.71 22.63 19.81
C LYS A 257 71.08 22.48 19.11
N VAL A 258 71.52 23.55 18.45
CA VAL A 258 72.95 23.84 18.16
C VAL A 258 73.44 24.80 19.23
#